data_AF-A0A848Y4I8-F1
#
_entry.id   AF-A0A848Y4I8-F1
#
_cell.length_a   1.000
_cell.length_b   1.000
_cell.length_c   1.000
_cell.angle_alpha   90.00
_cell.angle_beta   90.00
_cell.angle_gamma   90.00
#
_symmetry.space_group_name_H-M   'P 1'
#
loop_
_entity.id
_entity.type
_entity.pdbx_description
1 polymer ?
#
loop_
_entity_poly.entity_id
_entity_poly.type
_entity_poly.pdbx_seq_one_letter_code
_entity_poly.pdbx_strand_id
1 'polypeptide(L)'
;GRPLASGQDYDPTELTASHRTLPFGTVILVTNPASGRSTFVRVMDRGPVSQSYLIELSAQAAQVLALDPNAARRVELRMLP
;
A
#
# COMPACT_ATOMS: atom_id res chain seq x y z
N GLY A 1 -13.36 8.73 10.21
CA GLY A 1 -13.18 8.11 8.88
C GLY A 1 -14.15 6.94 8.75
N ARG A 2 -14.33 6.37 7.55
CA ARG A 2 -14.99 5.06 7.43
C ARG A 2 -14.07 4.01 8.07
N PRO A 3 -14.57 3.10 8.92
CA PRO A 3 -13.74 2.04 9.48
C PRO A 3 -13.16 1.18 8.35
N LEU A 4 -11.90 0.78 8.50
CA LEU A 4 -11.23 -0.14 7.58
C LEU A 4 -11.88 -1.52 7.69
N ALA A 5 -11.74 -2.36 6.66
CA ALA A 5 -12.24 -3.74 6.73
C ALA A 5 -11.56 -4.59 7.83
N SER A 6 -10.41 -4.14 8.35
CA SER A 6 -9.77 -4.71 9.55
C SER A 6 -10.46 -4.35 10.87
N GLY A 7 -11.43 -3.43 10.86
CA GLY A 7 -12.11 -2.92 12.07
C GLY A 7 -11.34 -1.83 12.81
N GLN A 8 -10.15 -1.43 12.34
CA GLN A 8 -9.40 -0.29 12.87
C GLN A 8 -9.81 1.01 12.18
N ASP A 9 -9.63 2.14 12.88
CA ASP A 9 -9.80 3.46 12.29
C ASP A 9 -8.69 3.72 11.25
N TYR A 10 -9.05 4.39 10.16
CA TYR A 10 -8.09 4.86 9.17
C TYR A 10 -7.29 6.05 9.70
N ASP A 11 -5.97 5.88 9.83
CA ASP A 11 -5.01 6.97 10.07
C ASP A 11 -4.19 7.24 8.79
N PRO A 12 -4.30 8.44 8.19
CA PRO A 12 -3.58 8.79 6.96
C PRO A 12 -2.06 8.92 7.14
N THR A 13 -1.56 8.97 8.39
CA THR A 13 -0.13 9.01 8.71
C THR A 13 0.48 7.61 8.78
N GLU A 14 -0.33 6.56 8.82
CA GLU A 14 0.17 5.19 8.86
C GLU A 14 0.60 4.68 7.48
N LEU A 15 1.66 3.88 7.47
CA LEU A 15 2.15 3.19 6.27
C LEU A 15 1.32 1.93 6.03
N THR A 16 0.13 2.12 5.46
CA THR A 16 -0.83 1.04 5.20
C THR A 16 -1.05 0.80 3.71
N ALA A 17 -1.63 -0.37 3.41
CA ALA A 17 -2.08 -0.74 2.08
C ALA A 17 -3.41 -1.51 2.10
N SER A 18 -4.12 -1.46 0.98
CA SER A 18 -5.30 -2.29 0.70
C SER A 18 -4.95 -3.37 -0.30
N HIS A 19 -5.36 -4.61 -0.02
CA HIS A 19 -5.12 -5.75 -0.88
C HIS A 19 -6.31 -6.73 -0.89
N ARG A 20 -6.55 -7.38 -2.03
CA ARG A 20 -7.74 -8.23 -2.25
C ARG A 20 -7.76 -9.45 -1.34
N THR A 21 -6.65 -10.17 -1.30
CA THR A 21 -6.59 -11.51 -0.69
C THR A 21 -5.61 -11.66 0.46
N LEU A 22 -4.53 -10.87 0.51
CA LEU A 22 -3.57 -10.95 1.60
C LEU A 22 -4.24 -10.78 2.97
N PRO A 23 -3.84 -11.59 3.97
CA PRO A 23 -4.33 -11.45 5.34
C PRO A 23 -4.14 -10.03 5.87
N PHE A 24 -5.09 -9.53 6.66
CA PHE A 24 -4.87 -8.30 7.40
C PHE A 24 -3.69 -8.49 8.36
N GLY A 25 -2.86 -7.46 8.47
CA GLY A 25 -1.61 -7.51 9.21
C GLY A 25 -0.40 -7.98 8.42
N THR A 26 -0.56 -8.47 7.19
CA THR A 26 0.58 -8.79 6.32
C THR A 26 1.47 -7.57 6.14
N VAL A 27 2.77 -7.72 6.39
CA VAL A 27 3.77 -6.68 6.15
C VAL A 27 4.48 -6.96 4.83
N ILE A 28 4.53 -5.95 3.97
CA ILE A 28 5.11 -6.05 2.63
C ILE A 28 6.16 -4.97 2.50
N LEU A 29 7.35 -5.32 2.02
CA LEU A 29 8.30 -4.33 1.52
C LEU A 29 7.88 -3.91 0.12
N VAL A 30 7.60 -2.62 -0.03
CA VAL A 30 7.26 -2.00 -1.31
C VAL A 30 8.46 -1.20 -1.77
N THR A 31 8.86 -1.37 -3.03
CA THR A 31 9.93 -0.60 -3.67
C THR A 31 9.38 0.14 -4.88
N ASN A 32 9.70 1.43 -4.99
CA ASN A 32 9.54 2.20 -6.22
C ASN A 32 10.85 2.09 -7.02
N PRO A 33 10.89 1.32 -8.13
CA PRO A 33 12.12 1.16 -8.91
C PRO A 33 12.58 2.45 -9.59
N ALA A 34 11.68 3.41 -9.84
CA ALA A 34 12.05 4.68 -10.47
C ALA A 34 12.85 5.60 -9.54
N SER A 35 12.59 5.54 -8.23
CA SER A 35 13.31 6.34 -7.22
C SER A 35 14.31 5.54 -6.40
N GLY A 36 14.28 4.21 -6.46
CA GLY A 36 15.02 3.30 -5.60
C GLY A 36 14.53 3.27 -4.14
N ARG A 37 13.49 4.05 -3.80
CA ARG A 37 12.99 4.17 -2.43
C ARG A 37 12.12 2.97 -2.08
N SER A 38 12.23 2.53 -0.83
CA SER A 38 11.45 1.41 -0.31
C SER A 38 10.85 1.75 1.05
N THR A 39 9.71 1.13 1.37
CA THR A 39 9.11 1.22 2.70
C THR A 39 8.30 -0.04 3.02
N PHE A 40 8.14 -0.33 4.30
CA PHE A 40 7.21 -1.36 4.74
C PHE A 40 5.80 -0.79 4.80
N VAL A 41 4.83 -1.58 4.35
CA VAL A 41 3.40 -1.30 4.53
C VAL A 41 2.70 -2.48 5.14
N ARG A 42 1.66 -2.19 5.94
CA ARG A 42 0.78 -3.20 6.54
C ARG A 42 -0.54 -3.27 5.77
N VAL A 43 -0.99 -4.48 5.43
CA VAL A 43 -2.31 -4.69 4.82
C VAL A 43 -3.39 -4.49 5.87
N MET A 44 -4.23 -3.48 5.69
CA MET A 44 -5.25 -3.08 6.68
C MET A 44 -6.67 -3.01 6.09
N ASP A 45 -6.81 -3.10 4.77
CA ASP A 45 -8.10 -2.97 4.11
C ASP A 45 -8.21 -3.81 2.82
N ARG A 46 -9.43 -3.88 2.26
CA ARG A 46 -9.73 -4.55 1.00
C ARG A 46 -9.77 -3.57 -0.15
N GLY A 47 -9.20 -4.02 -1.25
CA GLY A 47 -9.06 -3.25 -2.48
C GLY A 47 -7.89 -3.78 -3.30
N PRO A 48 -7.53 -3.11 -4.41
CA PRO A 48 -8.25 -1.99 -5.01
C PRO A 48 -9.59 -2.44 -5.62
N VAL A 49 -10.53 -1.52 -5.84
CA VAL A 49 -11.81 -1.85 -6.52
C VAL A 49 -11.55 -2.21 -7.99
N SER A 50 -10.66 -1.47 -8.67
CA SER A 50 -10.27 -1.75 -10.06
C SER A 50 -9.27 -2.89 -10.16
N GLN A 51 -9.59 -3.92 -10.96
CA GLN A 51 -8.72 -5.07 -11.22
C GLN A 51 -7.39 -4.72 -11.89
N SER A 52 -7.28 -3.51 -12.47
CA SER A 52 -6.03 -3.03 -13.07
C SER A 52 -4.91 -2.75 -12.05
N TYR A 53 -5.25 -2.62 -10.76
CA TYR A 53 -4.28 -2.37 -9.70
C TYR A 53 -4.15 -3.58 -8.78
N LEU A 54 -2.91 -3.96 -8.46
CA LEU A 54 -2.59 -5.06 -7.53
C LEU A 54 -2.78 -4.65 -6.05
N ILE A 55 -2.36 -3.43 -5.72
CA ILE A 55 -2.29 -2.90 -4.36
C ILE A 55 -2.63 -1.41 -4.38
N GLU A 56 -3.26 -0.91 -3.32
CA GLU A 56 -3.47 0.51 -3.09
C GLU A 56 -2.68 0.91 -1.84
N LEU A 57 -1.89 1.97 -1.95
CA LEU A 57 -1.02 2.45 -0.87
C LEU A 57 -1.65 3.69 -0.25
N SER A 58 -1.50 3.85 1.07
CA SER A 58 -1.79 5.12 1.74
C SER A 58 -1.03 6.29 1.10
N ALA A 59 -1.58 7.49 1.25
CA ALA A 59 -0.93 8.71 0.76
C ALA A 59 0.47 8.89 1.36
N GLN A 60 0.64 8.56 2.66
CA GLN A 60 1.93 8.59 3.32
C GLN A 60 2.93 7.60 2.70
N ALA A 61 2.51 6.36 2.44
CA ALA A 61 3.38 5.37 1.79
C ALA A 61 3.79 5.81 0.37
N ALA A 62 2.85 6.37 -0.40
CA ALA A 62 3.15 6.90 -1.73
C ALA A 62 4.16 8.06 -1.68
N GLN A 63 4.04 8.96 -0.70
CA GLN A 63 4.99 10.05 -0.48
C GLN A 63 6.38 9.53 -0.09
N VAL A 64 6.46 8.55 0.82
CA VAL A 64 7.72 7.93 1.24
C VAL A 64 8.40 7.17 0.10
N LEU A 65 7.63 6.64 -0.85
CA LEU A 65 8.16 5.99 -2.05
C LEU A 65 8.50 6.96 -3.18
N ALA A 66 8.18 8.25 -3.03
CA ALA A 66 8.24 9.24 -4.10
C ALA A 66 7.51 8.76 -5.37
N LEU A 67 6.29 8.24 -5.22
CA LEU A 67 5.45 7.88 -6.36
C LEU A 67 4.93 9.15 -7.02
N ASP A 68 5.24 9.30 -8.31
CA ASP A 68 4.69 10.39 -9.12
C ASP A 68 3.25 10.04 -9.52
N PRO A 69 2.25 10.85 -9.14
CA PRO A 69 0.86 10.60 -9.50
C PRO A 69 0.60 10.67 -11.02
N ASN A 70 1.48 11.32 -11.79
CA ASN A 70 1.40 11.50 -13.24
C ASN A 70 2.20 10.47 -14.05
N ALA A 71 2.99 9.62 -13.38
CA ALA A 71 3.78 8.58 -14.04
C ALA A 71 3.11 7.20 -13.92
N ALA A 72 3.62 6.23 -14.69
CA ALA A 72 3.24 4.84 -14.54
C ALA A 72 3.60 4.34 -13.12
N ARG A 73 2.57 3.99 -12.33
CA ARG A 73 2.71 3.60 -10.92
C ARG A 73 3.14 2.15 -10.79
N ARG A 74 4.38 1.84 -11.18
CA ARG A 74 4.98 0.52 -11.01
C ARG A 74 5.68 0.43 -9.66
N VAL A 75 5.38 -0.62 -8.91
CA VAL A 75 6.07 -0.95 -7.64
C VAL A 75 6.44 -2.42 -7.64
N GLU A 76 7.47 -2.76 -6.88
CA GLU A 76 7.84 -4.14 -6.58
C GLU A 76 7.38 -4.48 -5.17
N LEU A 77 6.81 -5.68 -5.00
CA LEU A 77 6.34 -6.17 -3.72
C LEU A 77 7.20 -7.36 -3.30
N ARG A 78 7.71 -7.30 -2.07
CA ARG A 78 8.36 -8.44 -1.41
C ARG A 78 7.65 -8.71 -0.10
N MET A 79 7.05 -9.89 0.00
CA MET A 79 6.51 -10.38 1.26
C MET A 79 7.69 -10.77 2.16
N LEU A 80 7.63 -10.36 3.43
CA LEU A 80 8.55 -10.89 4.42
C LEU A 80 8.07 -12.28 4.85
N PRO A 81 8.99 -13.23 5.09
CA PRO A 81 8.65 -14.57 5.60
C PRO A 81 8.05 -14.53 7.00
#